data_AF-A0A4R1N197-F1
#
_entry.id   AF-A0A4R1N197-F1
#
_cell.length_a   1.000
_cell.length_b   1.000
_cell.length_c   1.000
_cell.angle_alpha   90.00
_cell.angle_beta   90.00
_cell.angle_gamma   90.00
#
_symmetry.space_group_name_H-M   'P 1'
#
loop_
_entity.id
_entity.type
_entity.pdbx_description
1 polymer ?
#
loop_
_entity_poly.entity_id
_entity_poly.type
_entity_poly.pdbx_seq_one_letter_code
_entity_poly.pdbx_strand_id
1 'polypeptide(L)'
;MLNEIAFNTLSKEALEQLSKGAFLSVKHGDQENTMTIGWGTIGVIWGKPIFVVAVRYSRYTYDLMEQTNDFTVSFPLNGQLKKELGLCGKTSGRDQDKFKEYDITAVPGKNVESPMIEECDLHYECKVVYKQAMEPATLDQGIKDKSYSNKDYHIMYYGEIVGCYKK
;
A
#
# COMPACT_ATOMS: atom_id res chain seq x y z
N MET A 1 6.44 15.36 -14.20
CA MET A 1 7.09 16.05 -13.06
C MET A 1 6.14 15.91 -11.89
N LEU A 2 6.59 15.43 -10.72
CA LEU A 2 5.68 15.18 -9.60
C LEU A 2 5.23 16.49 -8.95
N ASN A 3 3.93 16.79 -9.08
CA ASN A 3 3.28 17.93 -8.47
C ASN A 3 2.65 17.51 -7.13
N GLU A 4 2.97 18.23 -6.06
CA GLU A 4 2.31 18.02 -4.77
C GLU A 4 0.88 18.57 -4.81
N ILE A 5 -0.06 17.79 -4.29
CA ILE A 5 -1.49 18.09 -4.26
C ILE A 5 -2.04 17.78 -2.86
N ALA A 6 -3.24 18.30 -2.55
CA ALA A 6 -3.91 17.91 -1.32
C ALA A 6 -4.30 16.42 -1.39
N PHE A 7 -4.22 15.72 -0.25
CA PHE A 7 -4.47 14.27 -0.18
C PHE A 7 -5.85 13.85 -0.70
N ASN A 8 -6.84 14.74 -0.61
CA ASN A 8 -8.21 14.47 -1.03
C ASN A 8 -8.51 14.94 -2.46
N THR A 9 -7.57 15.57 -3.17
CA THR A 9 -7.81 16.08 -4.53
C THR A 9 -8.18 14.97 -5.52
N LEU A 10 -7.57 13.79 -5.39
CA LEU A 10 -7.83 12.62 -6.25
C LEU A 10 -8.28 11.38 -5.45
N SER A 11 -8.86 11.58 -4.26
CA SER A 11 -9.24 10.46 -3.40
C SER A 11 -10.33 9.59 -4.01
N LYS A 12 -11.22 10.17 -4.84
CA LYS A 12 -12.27 9.40 -5.52
C LYS A 12 -11.65 8.43 -6.54
N GLU A 13 -10.79 8.94 -7.40
CA GLU A 13 -10.06 8.18 -8.42
C GLU A 13 -9.18 7.12 -7.78
N ALA A 14 -8.49 7.47 -6.68
CA ALA A 14 -7.70 6.52 -5.90
C ALA A 14 -8.55 5.36 -5.37
N LEU A 15 -9.72 5.64 -4.76
CA LEU A 15 -10.61 4.61 -4.23
C LEU A 15 -11.24 3.74 -5.33
N GLU A 16 -11.60 4.33 -6.48
CA GLU A 16 -12.07 3.59 -7.65
C GLU A 16 -10.98 2.66 -8.20
N GLN A 17 -9.74 3.15 -8.31
CA GLN A 17 -8.60 2.35 -8.75
C GLN A 17 -8.20 1.28 -7.73
N LEU A 18 -8.34 1.53 -6.42
CA LEU A 18 -7.95 0.60 -5.35
C LEU A 18 -8.66 -0.76 -5.49
N SER A 19 -9.93 -0.76 -5.92
CA SER A 19 -10.67 -2.00 -6.20
C SER A 19 -10.06 -2.87 -7.31
N LYS A 20 -9.23 -2.28 -8.18
CA LYS A 20 -8.49 -2.93 -9.27
C LYS A 20 -7.02 -3.20 -8.89
N GLY A 21 -6.56 -2.65 -7.78
CA GLY A 21 -5.20 -2.76 -7.28
C GLY A 21 -4.45 -1.43 -7.22
N ALA A 22 -3.65 -1.29 -6.16
CA ALA A 22 -2.61 -0.27 -6.01
C ALA A 22 -1.36 -0.93 -5.44
N PHE A 23 -0.20 -0.29 -5.62
CA PHE A 23 1.06 -0.79 -5.10
C PHE A 23 1.33 -0.20 -3.72
N LEU A 24 1.54 -1.06 -2.73
CA LEU A 24 2.04 -0.72 -1.40
C LEU A 24 3.54 -1.05 -1.35
N SER A 25 4.37 -0.02 -1.26
CA SER A 25 5.83 -0.14 -1.27
C SER A 25 6.43 0.23 0.07
N VAL A 26 7.44 -0.53 0.50
CA VAL A 26 8.06 -0.42 1.82
C VAL A 26 9.56 -0.63 1.69
N LYS A 27 10.36 0.12 2.45
CA LYS A 27 11.81 -0.05 2.55
C LYS A 27 12.30 -0.11 3.99
N HIS A 28 13.26 -1.00 4.24
CA HIS A 28 14.03 -1.07 5.48
C HIS A 28 15.50 -1.40 5.15
N GLY A 29 16.41 -0.48 5.46
CA GLY A 29 17.82 -0.59 5.04
C GLY A 29 17.94 -0.70 3.51
N ASP A 30 18.65 -1.73 3.04
CA ASP A 30 18.81 -2.01 1.60
C ASP A 30 17.69 -2.88 1.02
N GLN A 31 16.72 -3.31 1.85
CA GLN A 31 15.61 -4.13 1.41
C GLN A 31 14.40 -3.26 1.07
N GLU A 32 13.95 -3.34 -0.17
CA GLU A 32 12.72 -2.74 -0.64
C GLU A 32 11.82 -3.78 -1.30
N ASN A 33 10.52 -3.62 -1.15
CA ASN A 33 9.54 -4.51 -1.78
C ASN A 33 8.24 -3.75 -2.06
N THR A 34 7.50 -4.23 -3.05
CA THR A 34 6.14 -3.80 -3.32
C THR A 34 5.16 -4.97 -3.33
N MET A 35 3.92 -4.70 -2.95
CA MET A 35 2.83 -5.65 -3.08
C MET A 35 1.58 -4.97 -3.59
N THR A 36 0.68 -5.76 -4.16
CA THR A 36 -0.63 -5.25 -4.58
C THR A 36 -1.61 -5.29 -3.41
N ILE A 37 -2.24 -4.15 -3.12
CA ILE A 37 -3.39 -4.04 -2.22
C ILE A 37 -4.66 -3.73 -3.03
N GLY A 38 -5.78 -4.34 -2.63
CA GLY A 38 -7.08 -4.17 -3.30
C GLY A 38 -8.13 -3.42 -2.47
N TRP A 39 -7.74 -2.94 -1.28
CA TRP A 39 -8.64 -2.34 -0.31
C TRP A 39 -7.83 -1.54 0.72
N GLY A 40 -8.49 -0.52 1.28
CA GLY A 40 -7.91 0.50 2.15
C GLY A 40 -8.85 1.70 2.23
N THR A 41 -8.56 2.67 3.09
CA THR A 41 -9.40 3.85 3.27
C THR A 41 -8.57 5.11 3.37
N ILE A 42 -9.08 6.19 2.78
CA ILE A 42 -8.51 7.54 2.87
C ILE A 42 -9.52 8.40 3.62
N GLY A 43 -9.07 9.13 4.64
CA GLY A 43 -9.97 9.96 5.44
C GLY A 43 -9.25 10.83 6.45
N VAL A 44 -10.02 11.39 7.38
CA VAL A 44 -9.49 12.21 8.48
C VAL A 44 -9.75 11.49 9.80
N ILE A 45 -8.68 11.21 10.55
CA ILE A 45 -8.73 10.57 11.88
C ILE A 45 -7.80 11.36 12.80
N TRP A 46 -8.24 11.67 14.02
CA TRP A 46 -7.51 12.53 14.96
C TRP A 46 -7.13 13.91 14.40
N GLY A 47 -7.95 14.43 13.46
CA GLY A 47 -7.67 15.68 12.75
C GLY A 47 -6.51 15.60 11.76
N LYS A 48 -6.03 14.40 11.42
CA LYS A 48 -4.93 14.15 10.47
C LYS A 48 -5.44 13.44 9.22
N PRO A 49 -4.88 13.73 8.03
CA PRO A 49 -5.15 12.94 6.84
C PRO A 49 -4.51 11.55 7.01
N ILE A 50 -5.31 10.49 6.96
CA ILE A 50 -4.87 9.12 7.16
C ILE A 50 -5.18 8.28 5.91
N PHE A 51 -4.20 7.47 5.49
CA PHE A 51 -4.40 6.31 4.64
C PHE A 51 -4.30 5.05 5.52
N VAL A 52 -5.39 4.29 5.63
CA VAL A 52 -5.37 2.96 6.24
C VAL A 52 -5.16 1.89 5.19
N VAL A 53 -4.09 1.10 5.33
CA VAL A 53 -3.79 -0.05 4.47
C VAL A 53 -3.92 -1.36 5.26
N ALA A 54 -4.32 -2.43 4.58
CA ALA A 54 -4.48 -3.76 5.17
C ALA A 54 -3.41 -4.71 4.62
N VAL A 55 -2.62 -5.32 5.50
CA VAL A 55 -1.53 -6.24 5.10
C VAL A 55 -1.72 -7.57 5.83
N ARG A 56 -1.66 -8.69 5.12
CA ARG A 56 -1.70 -10.02 5.76
C ARG A 56 -0.38 -10.35 6.41
N TYR A 57 -0.42 -11.04 7.54
CA TYR A 57 0.77 -11.52 8.25
C TYR A 57 1.68 -12.39 7.39
N SER A 58 1.12 -13.13 6.42
CA SER A 58 1.88 -13.96 5.50
C SER A 58 2.75 -13.18 4.49
N ARG A 59 2.49 -11.89 4.27
CA ARG A 59 3.15 -11.10 3.23
C ARG A 59 4.52 -10.66 3.68
N TYR A 60 5.51 -10.71 2.78
CA TYR A 60 6.83 -10.15 3.05
C TYR A 60 6.80 -8.67 3.45
N THR A 61 5.87 -7.91 2.86
CA THR A 61 5.64 -6.51 3.21
C THR A 61 5.31 -6.33 4.69
N TYR A 62 4.62 -7.27 5.35
CA TYR A 62 4.37 -7.21 6.80
C TYR A 62 5.70 -7.20 7.57
N ASP A 63 6.61 -8.12 7.25
CA ASP A 63 7.90 -8.21 7.95
C ASP A 63 8.74 -6.94 7.81
N LEU A 64 8.68 -6.27 6.64
CA LEU A 64 9.34 -4.98 6.44
C LEU A 64 8.63 -3.86 7.20
N MET A 65 7.30 -3.80 7.17
CA MET A 65 6.51 -2.79 7.90
C MET A 65 6.65 -2.89 9.42
N GLU A 66 7.05 -4.05 9.95
CA GLU A 66 7.37 -4.19 11.37
C GLU A 66 8.77 -3.66 11.73
N GLN A 67 9.61 -3.37 10.73
CA GLN A 67 10.96 -2.84 10.88
C GLN A 67 11.11 -1.38 10.43
N THR A 68 10.07 -0.81 9.82
CA THR A 68 10.04 0.60 9.39
C THR A 68 8.75 1.28 9.80
N ASN A 69 8.73 2.60 9.68
CA ASN A 69 7.66 3.45 10.20
C ASN A 69 6.92 4.16 9.06
N ASP A 70 7.21 3.82 7.81
CA ASP A 70 6.64 4.48 6.65
C ASP A 70 6.35 3.50 5.51
N PHE A 71 5.51 3.96 4.59
CA PHE A 71 5.18 3.25 3.37
C PHE A 71 4.72 4.26 2.31
N THR A 72 4.71 3.83 1.05
CA THR A 72 4.01 4.56 -0.01
C THR A 72 2.90 3.73 -0.62
N VAL A 73 1.87 4.42 -1.14
CA VAL A 73 0.84 3.81 -1.97
C VAL A 73 0.84 4.49 -3.34
N SER A 74 1.12 3.72 -4.40
CA SER A 74 1.21 4.21 -5.77
C SER A 74 0.08 3.64 -6.64
N PHE A 75 -0.60 4.51 -7.39
CA PHE A 75 -1.81 4.20 -8.15
C PHE A 75 -1.62 4.41 -9.66
N PRO A 76 -1.84 3.39 -10.49
CA PRO A 76 -1.96 3.54 -11.94
C PRO A 76 -3.40 3.88 -12.33
N LEU A 77 -3.75 5.17 -12.27
CA LEU A 77 -5.10 5.67 -12.52
C LEU A 77 -5.54 5.51 -13.99
N ASN A 78 -4.59 5.51 -14.91
CA ASN A 78 -4.87 5.45 -16.35
C ASN A 78 -5.04 4.02 -16.91
N GLY A 79 -5.17 3.02 -16.02
CA GLY A 79 -5.42 1.62 -16.41
C GLY A 79 -4.20 0.87 -16.94
N GLN A 80 -3.00 1.44 -16.80
CA GLN A 80 -1.72 0.78 -16.98
C GLN A 80 -1.39 -0.19 -15.82
N LEU A 81 -0.28 -0.92 -15.94
CA LEU A 81 0.30 -1.79 -14.90
C LEU A 81 -0.58 -2.94 -14.37
N LYS A 82 -1.64 -3.34 -15.08
CA LYS A 82 -2.54 -4.42 -14.62
C LYS A 82 -1.82 -5.76 -14.45
N LYS A 83 -0.86 -6.06 -15.35
CA LYS A 83 -0.08 -7.30 -15.30
C LYS A 83 0.83 -7.28 -14.07
N GLU A 84 1.50 -6.16 -13.83
CA GLU A 84 2.45 -5.91 -12.77
C GLU A 84 1.76 -5.93 -11.40
N LEU A 85 0.57 -5.33 -11.28
CA LEU A 85 -0.31 -5.48 -10.10
C LEU A 85 -0.68 -6.96 -9.88
N GLY A 86 -1.02 -7.70 -10.94
CA GLY A 86 -1.33 -9.12 -10.84
C GLY A 86 -0.15 -9.96 -10.35
N LEU A 87 1.06 -9.65 -10.83
CA LEU A 87 2.29 -10.34 -10.45
C LEU A 87 2.71 -10.00 -9.02
N CYS A 88 2.75 -8.71 -8.67
CA CYS A 88 3.15 -8.24 -7.34
C CYS A 88 2.23 -8.72 -6.21
N GLY A 89 0.96 -9.03 -6.52
CA GLY A 89 0.01 -9.62 -5.58
C GLY A 89 0.14 -11.14 -5.40
N LYS A 90 0.73 -11.85 -6.37
CA LYS A 90 0.86 -13.32 -6.39
C LYS A 90 2.22 -13.82 -5.95
N THR A 91 3.28 -13.06 -6.19
CA THR A 91 4.65 -13.44 -5.81
C THR A 91 5.08 -12.80 -4.50
N SER A 92 6.09 -13.38 -3.87
CA SER A 92 6.70 -12.86 -2.63
C SER A 92 8.00 -12.14 -2.96
N GLY A 93 8.31 -11.06 -2.25
CA GLY A 93 9.60 -10.38 -2.38
C GLY A 93 10.70 -10.97 -1.49
N ARG A 94 10.42 -12.06 -0.74
CA ARG A 94 11.42 -12.73 0.12
C ARG A 94 12.61 -13.24 -0.68
N ASP A 95 12.32 -13.79 -1.86
CA ASP A 95 13.29 -14.55 -2.66
C ASP A 95 13.54 -13.91 -4.04
N GLN A 96 13.02 -12.70 -4.28
CA GLN A 96 13.17 -11.99 -5.55
C GLN A 96 13.02 -10.47 -5.40
N ASP A 97 13.75 -9.75 -6.25
CA ASP A 97 13.59 -8.32 -6.45
C ASP A 97 12.45 -8.07 -7.45
N LYS A 98 11.28 -7.69 -6.94
CA LYS A 98 10.09 -7.45 -7.77
C LYS A 98 10.21 -6.23 -8.68
N PHE A 99 11.03 -5.24 -8.32
CA PHE A 99 11.21 -4.05 -9.14
C PHE A 99 11.93 -4.43 -10.42
N LYS A 100 13.02 -5.19 -10.30
CA LYS A 100 13.76 -5.71 -11.45
C LYS A 100 12.99 -6.76 -12.25
N GLU A 101 12.34 -7.71 -11.58
CA GLU A 101 11.66 -8.83 -12.26
C GLU A 101 10.46 -8.37 -13.10
N TYR A 102 9.77 -7.30 -12.67
CA TYR A 102 8.53 -6.83 -13.30
C TYR A 102 8.66 -5.50 -14.03
N ASP A 103 9.88 -5.01 -14.22
CA ASP A 103 10.16 -3.77 -14.96
C ASP A 103 9.35 -2.57 -14.41
N ILE A 104 9.33 -2.45 -13.08
CA ILE A 104 8.72 -1.34 -12.36
C ILE A 104 9.80 -0.56 -11.61
N THR A 105 9.83 0.76 -11.79
CA THR A 105 10.95 1.57 -11.33
C THR A 105 10.66 2.16 -9.95
N ALA A 106 11.47 1.77 -8.96
CA ALA A 106 11.46 2.41 -7.64
C ALA A 106 12.08 3.81 -7.73
N VAL A 107 11.35 4.83 -7.27
CA VAL A 107 11.87 6.20 -7.14
C VAL A 107 11.82 6.66 -5.69
N PRO A 108 12.81 7.42 -5.20
CA PRO A 108 12.85 7.86 -3.81
C PRO A 108 11.59 8.62 -3.39
N GLY A 109 11.12 8.36 -2.17
CA GLY A 109 10.17 9.22 -1.49
C GLY A 109 10.76 10.61 -1.22
N LYS A 110 9.89 11.61 -1.02
CA LYS A 110 10.27 12.97 -0.66
C LYS A 110 10.30 13.18 0.85
N ASN A 111 9.34 12.60 1.58
CA ASN A 111 9.16 12.77 3.03
C ASN A 111 9.30 11.46 3.84
N VAL A 112 9.58 10.35 3.16
CA VAL A 112 9.67 8.97 3.68
C VAL A 112 10.78 8.18 2.98
N GLU A 113 11.25 7.09 3.60
CA GLU A 113 12.31 6.24 3.02
C GLU A 113 11.78 5.25 1.97
N SER A 114 10.52 4.81 2.13
CA SER A 114 9.90 3.89 1.19
C SER A 114 9.75 4.49 -0.22
N PRO A 115 10.03 3.72 -1.29
CA PRO A 115 10.00 4.24 -2.65
C PRO A 115 8.57 4.36 -3.19
N MET A 116 8.36 5.26 -4.13
CA MET A 116 7.20 5.28 -5.03
C MET A 116 7.49 4.48 -6.31
N ILE A 117 6.47 4.25 -7.15
CA ILE A 117 6.64 3.56 -8.45
C ILE A 117 6.53 4.55 -9.60
N GLU A 118 7.60 4.79 -10.36
CA GLU A 118 7.66 5.85 -11.37
C GLU A 118 6.49 5.82 -12.37
N GLU A 119 6.05 4.64 -12.76
CA GLU A 119 5.02 4.41 -13.78
C GLU A 119 3.60 4.65 -13.27
N CYS A 120 3.40 4.97 -11.98
CA CYS A 120 2.09 5.33 -11.44
C CYS A 120 1.79 6.84 -11.59
N ASP A 121 0.50 7.18 -11.52
CA ASP A 121 -0.01 8.53 -11.75
C ASP A 121 -0.20 9.32 -10.45
N LEU A 122 -0.43 8.61 -9.34
CA LEU A 122 -0.74 9.18 -8.04
C LEU A 122 -0.01 8.42 -6.93
N HIS A 123 0.55 9.16 -5.97
CA HIS A 123 1.32 8.61 -4.86
C HIS A 123 0.90 9.22 -3.54
N TYR A 124 0.82 8.39 -2.51
CA TYR A 124 0.71 8.82 -1.12
C TYR A 124 1.95 8.36 -0.36
N GLU A 125 2.58 9.28 0.36
CA GLU A 125 3.64 8.98 1.32
C GLU A 125 3.04 9.03 2.72
N CYS A 126 3.26 7.97 3.49
CA CYS A 126 2.57 7.77 4.75
C CYS A 126 3.56 7.40 5.86
N LYS A 127 3.40 8.00 7.04
CA LYS A 127 4.09 7.59 8.27
C LYS A 127 3.13 6.85 9.18
N VAL A 128 3.47 5.64 9.57
CA VAL A 128 2.66 4.80 10.47
C VAL A 128 2.54 5.49 11.83
N VAL A 129 1.31 5.82 12.22
CA VAL A 129 0.99 6.43 13.52
C VAL A 129 0.23 5.47 14.44
N TYR A 130 -0.38 4.43 13.87
CA TYR A 130 -1.10 3.41 14.62
C TYR A 130 -1.19 2.11 13.81
N LYS A 131 -1.30 0.97 14.50
CA LYS A 131 -1.59 -0.33 13.89
C LYS A 131 -2.55 -1.12 14.76
N GLN A 132 -3.43 -1.88 14.10
CA GLN A 132 -4.47 -2.67 14.75
C GLN A 132 -4.57 -4.05 14.12
N ALA A 133 -4.32 -5.09 14.91
CA ALA A 133 -4.64 -6.46 14.52
C ALA A 133 -6.17 -6.61 14.40
N MET A 134 -6.64 -7.32 13.38
CA MET A 134 -8.05 -7.71 13.32
C MET A 134 -8.41 -8.59 14.51
N GLU A 135 -9.59 -8.37 15.11
CA GLU A 135 -10.18 -9.27 16.11
C GLU A 135 -11.12 -10.27 15.42
N PRO A 136 -10.70 -11.53 15.22
CA PRO A 136 -11.48 -12.49 14.43
C PRO A 136 -12.79 -12.93 15.08
N ALA A 137 -12.95 -12.73 16.39
CA ALA A 137 -14.19 -13.05 17.10
C ALA A 137 -15.31 -12.03 16.83
N THR A 138 -14.96 -10.81 16.41
CA THR A 138 -15.93 -9.74 16.16
C THR A 138 -16.24 -9.53 14.67
N LEU A 139 -15.62 -10.32 13.78
CA LEU A 139 -15.83 -10.23 12.35
C LEU A 139 -17.10 -10.99 11.93
N ASP A 140 -17.87 -10.40 11.02
CA ASP A 140 -19.01 -11.07 10.38
C ASP A 140 -18.62 -12.45 9.81
N GLN A 141 -19.45 -13.46 10.07
CA GLN A 141 -19.15 -14.84 9.70
C GLN A 141 -19.07 -15.03 8.18
N GLY A 142 -19.92 -14.35 7.41
CA GLY A 142 -19.89 -14.43 5.94
C GLY A 142 -18.61 -13.85 5.35
N ILE A 143 -18.10 -12.75 5.92
CA ILE A 143 -16.79 -12.20 5.55
C ILE A 143 -15.67 -13.16 5.94
N LYS A 144 -15.74 -13.75 7.14
CA LYS A 144 -14.76 -14.71 7.64
C LYS A 144 -14.62 -15.92 6.70
N ASP A 145 -15.74 -16.51 6.31
CA ASP A 145 -15.77 -17.68 5.44
C ASP A 145 -15.25 -17.36 4.02
N LYS A 146 -15.61 -16.19 3.49
CA LYS A 146 -15.21 -15.76 2.15
C LYS A 146 -13.75 -15.35 2.04
N SER A 147 -13.23 -14.63 3.04
CA SER A 147 -11.93 -13.94 2.94
C SER A 147 -10.82 -14.51 3.84
N TYR A 148 -11.19 -15.32 4.84
CA TYR A 148 -10.30 -15.80 5.91
C TYR A 148 -10.49 -17.29 6.23
N SER A 149 -10.89 -18.11 5.25
CA SER A 149 -11.03 -19.56 5.42
C SER A 149 -9.73 -20.24 5.87
N ASN A 150 -8.59 -19.69 5.48
CA ASN A 150 -7.24 -20.13 5.89
C ASN A 150 -6.71 -19.45 7.16
N LYS A 151 -7.51 -18.61 7.83
CA LYS A 151 -7.13 -17.84 9.02
C LYS A 151 -5.95 -16.87 8.84
N ASP A 152 -5.59 -16.53 7.61
CA ASP A 152 -4.54 -15.55 7.31
C ASP A 152 -5.12 -14.11 7.38
N TYR A 153 -5.28 -13.58 8.58
CA TYR A 153 -5.90 -12.27 8.81
C TYR A 153 -4.98 -11.10 8.41
N HIS A 154 -5.57 -9.92 8.27
CA HIS A 154 -4.81 -8.69 8.09
C HIS A 154 -4.52 -8.02 9.43
N ILE A 155 -3.45 -7.23 9.44
CA ILE A 155 -3.24 -6.10 10.33
C ILE A 155 -3.52 -4.81 9.54
N MET A 156 -4.15 -3.84 10.19
CA MET A 156 -4.41 -2.52 9.62
C MET A 156 -3.33 -1.55 10.06
N TYR A 157 -2.67 -0.89 9.12
CA TYR A 157 -1.73 0.20 9.40
C TYR A 157 -2.38 1.53 9.07
N TYR A 158 -2.34 2.46 10.02
CA TYR A 158 -2.84 3.81 9.89
C TYR A 158 -1.64 4.72 9.62
N GLY A 159 -1.51 5.16 8.37
CA GLY A 159 -0.46 6.06 7.94
C GLY A 159 -0.96 7.50 7.89
N GLU A 160 -0.34 8.41 8.65
CA GLU A 160 -0.49 9.85 8.42
C GLU A 160 0.09 10.19 7.05
N ILE A 161 -0.76 10.74 6.18
CA ILE A 161 -0.37 11.17 4.84
C ILE A 161 0.49 12.42 4.99
N VAL A 162 1.79 12.27 4.74
CA VAL A 162 2.78 13.34 4.81
C VAL A 162 3.18 13.88 3.44
N GLY A 163 2.66 13.28 2.37
CA GLY A 163 2.83 13.76 1.01
C GLY A 163 1.82 13.10 0.06
N CYS A 164 1.33 13.86 -0.91
CA CYS A 164 0.49 13.35 -1.99
C CYS A 164 0.92 13.98 -3.31
N TYR A 165 1.25 13.15 -4.30
CA TYR A 165 1.85 13.63 -5.54
C TYR A 165 1.12 13.08 -6.76
N LYS A 166 0.88 13.95 -7.73
CA LYS A 166 0.37 13.61 -9.05
C LYS A 166 1.48 13.75 -10.09
N LYS A 167 1.63 12.76 -10.96
CA LYS A 167 2.54 12.80 -12.11
C LYS A 167 2.00 13.65 -13.27
#